data_AF-A0A5C7HND2-F1
#
_entry.id   AF-A0A5C7HND2-F1
#
_cell.length_a   1.000
_cell.length_b   1.000
_cell.length_c   1.000
_cell.angle_alpha   90.00
_cell.angle_beta   90.00
_cell.angle_gamma   90.00
#
_symmetry.space_group_name_H-M   'P 1'
#
loop_
_entity.id
_entity.type
_entity.pdbx_description
1 polymer ?
#
loop_
_entity_poly.entity_id
_entity_poly.type
_entity_poly.pdbx_seq_one_letter_code
_entity_poly.pdbx_strand_id
1 'polypeptide(L)'
;MVAALAGDDLARSLSSREAWNEPLGVFNQSDREDDEEELRWAACERLLAYDRLKKGVLRKILDNGKVVHGEVDVTKLSIQDKKQLKDSILKSLEEDNDKFLRRLRDRIDRVGIDTPKIEVRYEHLSVEGDVHVGSRALPSLINFYLNGIESFLGFLHLIPQKKRKIQILNAASGVIRPSRMTLLLGPPGSGKTTLMLALAGKLGDDLRTSGKVTYCGHELTEFVPQRTCAYISQLDLHYGELTVRETLDFSGRCLGVGMRYEMLAGLSR
;
A
#
# COMPACT_ATOMS: atom_id res chain seq x y z
N MET A 1 49.46 -49.56 -38.15
CA MET A 1 48.04 -49.49 -38.57
C MET A 1 47.71 -47.99 -38.66
N VAL A 2 48.19 -47.21 -39.64
CA VAL A 2 47.84 -47.13 -41.08
C VAL A 2 46.33 -46.91 -41.25
N ALA A 3 45.76 -45.90 -41.91
CA ALA A 3 46.17 -44.62 -42.56
C ALA A 3 44.84 -43.86 -42.83
N ALA A 4 44.68 -42.55 -42.62
CA ALA A 4 44.90 -41.43 -43.55
C ALA A 4 44.42 -41.64 -45.02
N LEU A 5 43.39 -40.90 -45.46
CA LEU A 5 43.11 -40.31 -46.81
C LEU A 5 41.94 -39.30 -46.60
N ALA A 6 41.97 -37.98 -46.83
CA ALA A 6 42.46 -37.10 -47.91
C ALA A 6 41.64 -37.17 -49.23
N GLY A 7 41.13 -36.01 -49.68
CA GLY A 7 40.48 -35.74 -50.98
C GLY A 7 39.12 -35.05 -50.82
N ASP A 8 39.04 -33.71 -50.86
CA ASP A 8 38.83 -32.85 -52.04
C ASP A 8 37.51 -33.14 -52.79
N ASP A 9 36.60 -32.16 -52.83
CA ASP A 9 36.06 -31.69 -54.11
C ASP A 9 35.30 -30.35 -53.98
N LEU A 10 35.76 -29.42 -54.80
CA LEU A 10 35.21 -28.10 -55.09
C LEU A 10 34.15 -28.22 -56.21
N ALA A 11 33.19 -27.30 -56.18
CA ALA A 11 32.29 -26.89 -57.26
C ALA A 11 31.04 -27.75 -57.56
N ARG A 12 29.87 -27.16 -57.28
CA ARG A 12 28.97 -26.66 -58.34
C ARG A 12 27.96 -25.67 -57.79
N SER A 13 28.06 -24.44 -58.28
CA SER A 13 26.94 -23.51 -58.37
C SER A 13 25.88 -24.08 -59.33
N LEU A 14 24.62 -23.75 -59.04
CA LEU A 14 23.45 -23.54 -59.92
C LEU A 14 22.21 -23.75 -59.05
N SER A 15 21.69 -22.68 -58.43
CA SER A 15 20.55 -21.93 -58.96
C SER A 15 19.28 -22.77 -59.09
N SER A 16 18.44 -22.69 -58.05
CA SER A 16 16.98 -22.84 -58.18
C SER A 16 16.36 -21.54 -57.68
N ARG A 17 16.38 -20.55 -58.58
CA ARG A 17 15.39 -19.48 -58.64
C ARG A 17 14.00 -20.12 -58.70
N GLU A 18 13.04 -19.43 -58.10
CA GLU A 18 11.58 -19.60 -58.28
C GLU A 18 10.86 -20.65 -57.41
N ALA A 19 10.58 -20.25 -56.18
CA ALA A 19 9.24 -20.27 -55.57
C ALA A 19 9.41 -19.56 -54.21
N TRP A 20 8.86 -18.40 -53.89
CA TRP A 20 7.47 -17.98 -54.03
C TRP A 20 7.42 -16.44 -54.06
N ASN A 21 6.68 -15.88 -55.01
CA ASN A 21 6.31 -14.47 -55.02
C ASN A 21 5.01 -14.27 -54.23
N GLU A 22 5.08 -13.32 -53.28
CA GLU A 22 4.04 -12.50 -52.65
C GLU A 22 3.01 -13.06 -51.63
N PRO A 23 2.49 -12.20 -50.71
CA PRO A 23 2.75 -10.76 -50.53
C PRO A 23 3.37 -10.37 -49.17
N LEU A 24 4.29 -9.40 -49.26
CA LEU A 24 4.71 -8.51 -48.18
C LEU A 24 3.48 -7.74 -47.65
N GLY A 25 3.28 -7.67 -46.33
CA GLY A 25 2.28 -6.70 -45.84
C GLY A 25 1.87 -6.69 -44.37
N VAL A 26 2.24 -7.65 -43.51
CA VAL A 26 1.62 -7.71 -42.15
C VAL A 26 2.63 -7.79 -41.00
N PHE A 27 3.89 -8.14 -41.24
CA PHE A 27 4.90 -8.32 -40.17
C PHE A 27 5.82 -7.12 -39.90
N ASN A 28 5.76 -6.05 -40.70
CA ASN A 28 6.59 -4.85 -40.50
C ASN A 28 5.90 -3.73 -39.68
N GLN A 29 4.64 -3.93 -39.29
CA GLN A 29 3.85 -2.89 -38.65
C GLN A 29 3.94 -2.95 -37.11
N SER A 30 4.12 -4.14 -36.52
CA SER A 30 4.29 -4.28 -35.06
C SER A 30 5.64 -3.74 -34.57
N ASP A 31 6.74 -4.12 -35.24
CA ASP A 31 8.09 -3.75 -34.79
C ASP A 31 8.34 -2.24 -34.94
N ARG A 32 7.79 -1.62 -35.97
CA ARG A 32 7.85 -0.16 -36.15
C ARG A 32 7.01 0.61 -35.13
N GLU A 33 5.87 0.05 -34.71
CA GLU A 33 5.02 0.68 -33.70
C GLU A 33 5.69 0.60 -32.32
N ASP A 34 6.28 -0.54 -31.95
CA ASP A 34 7.08 -0.69 -30.72
C ASP A 34 8.32 0.23 -30.71
N ASP A 35 9.03 0.38 -31.83
CA ASP A 35 10.17 1.31 -31.94
C ASP A 35 9.75 2.78 -31.75
N GLU A 36 8.59 3.18 -32.31
CA GLU A 36 8.04 4.52 -32.09
C GLU A 36 7.60 4.73 -30.63
N GLU A 37 7.10 3.67 -29.98
CA GLU A 37 6.75 3.71 -28.55
C GLU A 37 7.99 3.93 -27.69
N GLU A 38 9.05 3.15 -27.89
CA GLU A 38 10.31 3.31 -27.15
C GLU A 38 10.91 4.71 -27.34
N LEU A 39 10.84 5.27 -28.55
CA LEU A 39 11.30 6.63 -28.83
C LEU A 39 10.47 7.70 -28.10
N ARG A 40 9.14 7.53 -28.01
CA ARG A 40 8.25 8.45 -27.27
C ARG A 40 8.45 8.35 -25.76
N TRP A 41 8.65 7.13 -25.25
CA TRP A 41 9.03 6.90 -23.86
C TRP A 41 10.38 7.51 -23.53
N ALA A 42 11.39 7.35 -24.40
CA ALA A 42 12.70 7.96 -24.23
C ALA A 42 12.66 9.50 -24.33
N ALA A 43 11.74 10.07 -25.12
CA ALA A 43 11.53 11.52 -25.18
C ALA A 43 10.93 12.06 -23.87
N CYS A 44 9.93 11.37 -23.30
CA CYS A 44 9.45 11.65 -21.95
C CYS A 44 10.61 11.48 -20.94
N GLU A 45 11.40 10.42 -21.13
CA GLU A 45 12.71 10.06 -20.57
C GLU A 45 13.76 11.19 -20.53
N ARG A 46 13.57 12.26 -21.32
CA ARG A 46 14.53 13.37 -21.47
C ARG A 46 14.02 14.70 -20.94
N LEU A 47 12.74 14.84 -20.58
CA LEU A 47 12.17 16.08 -20.05
C LEU A 47 12.83 16.51 -18.72
N LEU A 48 12.65 17.76 -18.29
CA LEU A 48 13.08 18.19 -16.95
C LEU A 48 12.29 17.43 -15.86
N ALA A 49 12.88 17.23 -14.68
CA ALA A 49 12.31 16.39 -13.61
C ALA A 49 10.86 16.74 -13.25
N TYR A 50 10.48 18.02 -13.35
CA TYR A 50 9.12 18.50 -13.09
C TYR A 50 8.12 18.13 -14.20
N ASP A 51 8.52 18.25 -15.47
CA ASP A 51 7.65 17.97 -16.62
C ASP A 51 7.49 16.47 -16.84
N ARG A 52 8.48 15.65 -16.48
CA ARG A 52 8.38 14.18 -16.50
C ARG A 52 7.28 13.62 -15.61
N LEU A 53 7.03 14.24 -14.46
CA LEU A 53 6.01 13.78 -13.52
C LEU A 53 4.59 13.99 -14.03
N LYS A 54 4.43 14.92 -14.97
CA LYS A 54 3.14 15.32 -15.50
C LYS A 54 2.83 14.67 -16.83
N LYS A 55 3.84 14.25 -17.59
CA LYS A 55 3.65 13.70 -18.92
C LYS A 55 3.86 12.19 -18.93
N GLY A 56 2.96 11.49 -19.62
CA GLY A 56 3.04 10.05 -19.84
C GLY A 56 2.47 9.66 -21.20
N VAL A 57 2.75 8.43 -21.64
CA VAL A 57 2.23 7.92 -22.90
C VAL A 57 0.97 7.11 -22.61
N LEU A 58 -0.16 7.49 -23.23
CA LEU A 58 -1.43 6.76 -23.13
C LEU A 58 -1.76 6.08 -24.46
N ARG A 59 -2.11 4.80 -24.38
CA ARG A 59 -2.65 4.03 -25.50
C ARG A 59 -4.09 4.50 -25.79
N LYS A 60 -4.31 5.15 -26.93
CA LYS A 60 -5.64 5.55 -27.42
C LYS A 60 -6.06 4.61 -28.54
N ILE A 61 -7.28 4.10 -28.48
CA ILE A 61 -7.88 3.34 -29.57
C ILE A 61 -8.77 4.31 -30.34
N LEU A 62 -8.44 4.57 -31.61
CA LEU A 62 -9.25 5.41 -32.50
C LEU A 62 -10.47 4.62 -33.01
N ASP A 63 -11.51 5.33 -33.46
CA ASP A 63 -12.77 4.74 -33.95
C ASP A 63 -12.59 3.81 -35.17
N ASN A 64 -11.46 3.92 -35.86
CA ASN A 64 -11.05 3.05 -36.96
C ASN A 64 -10.31 1.78 -36.51
N GLY A 65 -10.26 1.50 -35.20
CA GLY A 65 -9.55 0.36 -34.62
C GLY A 65 -8.03 0.53 -34.55
N LYS A 66 -7.48 1.67 -35.01
CA LYS A 66 -6.04 1.95 -34.95
C LYS A 66 -5.65 2.36 -33.55
N VAL A 67 -4.62 1.71 -33.01
CA VAL A 67 -4.03 2.05 -31.73
C VAL A 67 -3.01 3.17 -31.95
N VAL A 68 -3.14 4.27 -31.22
CA VAL A 68 -2.20 5.39 -31.27
C VAL A 68 -1.76 5.74 -29.86
N HIS A 69 -0.45 5.83 -29.66
CA HIS A 69 0.16 6.18 -28.39
C HIS A 69 0.39 7.70 -28.34
N GLY A 70 -0.44 8.41 -27.60
CA GLY A 70 -0.34 9.86 -27.46
C GLY A 70 0.46 10.25 -26.22
N GLU A 71 1.32 11.27 -26.34
CA GLU A 71 1.85 11.98 -25.16
C GLU A 71 0.69 12.73 -24.49
N VAL A 72 0.48 12.49 -23.21
CA VAL A 72 -0.62 13.10 -22.45
C VAL A 72 -0.11 13.68 -21.14
N ASP A 73 -0.57 14.88 -20.81
CA ASP A 73 -0.43 15.45 -19.48
C ASP A 73 -1.44 14.78 -18.54
N VAL A 74 -0.95 13.93 -17.64
CA VAL A 74 -1.72 13.17 -16.64
C VAL A 74 -2.54 14.11 -15.75
N THR A 75 -2.08 15.34 -15.52
CA THR A 75 -2.81 16.34 -14.73
C THR A 75 -3.99 16.96 -15.49
N LYS A 76 -3.94 16.94 -16.84
CA LYS A 76 -4.93 17.56 -17.74
C LYS A 76 -5.59 16.55 -18.68
N LEU A 77 -5.84 15.34 -18.20
CA LEU A 77 -6.54 14.31 -18.98
C LEU A 77 -7.99 14.71 -19.28
N SER A 78 -8.41 14.52 -20.54
CA SER A 78 -9.82 14.62 -20.93
C SER A 78 -10.66 13.53 -20.25
N ILE A 79 -11.98 13.71 -20.16
CA ILE A 79 -12.87 12.73 -19.50
C ILE A 79 -12.80 11.36 -20.19
N GLN A 80 -12.69 11.36 -21.52
CA GLN A 80 -12.56 10.13 -22.32
C GLN A 80 -11.23 9.42 -22.04
N ASP A 81 -10.12 10.16 -22.01
CA ASP A 81 -8.80 9.60 -21.70
C ASP A 81 -8.73 9.05 -20.26
N LYS A 82 -9.36 9.74 -19.29
CA LYS A 82 -9.48 9.24 -17.91
C LYS A 82 -10.23 7.92 -17.84
N LYS A 83 -11.32 7.79 -18.62
CA LYS A 83 -12.13 6.57 -18.66
C LYS A 83 -11.33 5.41 -19.27
N GLN A 84 -10.66 5.63 -20.40
CA GLN A 84 -9.82 4.62 -21.04
C GLN A 84 -8.66 4.17 -20.14
N LEU A 85 -7.99 5.11 -19.45
CA LEU A 85 -6.93 4.79 -18.49
C LEU A 85 -7.47 3.94 -17.33
N LYS A 86 -8.61 4.34 -16.75
CA LYS A 86 -9.25 3.60 -15.66
C LYS A 86 -9.59 2.17 -16.09
N ASP A 87 -10.22 2.01 -17.25
CA ASP A 87 -10.65 0.70 -17.75
C ASP A 87 -9.45 -0.19 -18.08
N SER A 88 -8.35 0.38 -18.59
CA SER A 88 -7.11 -0.34 -18.87
C SER A 88 -6.41 -0.81 -17.59
N ILE A 89 -6.37 0.03 -16.55
CA ILE A 89 -5.81 -0.33 -15.25
C ILE A 89 -6.65 -1.44 -14.60
N LEU A 90 -7.98 -1.30 -14.58
CA LEU A 90 -8.88 -2.29 -13.99
C LEU A 90 -8.74 -3.67 -14.66
N LYS A 91 -8.73 -3.72 -15.99
CA LYS A 91 -8.50 -4.98 -16.71
C LYS A 91 -7.15 -5.62 -16.36
N SER A 92 -6.09 -4.82 -16.30
CA SER A 92 -4.75 -5.33 -15.95
C SER A 92 -4.66 -5.87 -14.52
N LEU A 93 -5.44 -5.32 -13.58
CA LEU A 93 -5.51 -5.79 -12.20
C LEU A 93 -6.32 -7.08 -12.10
N GLU A 94 -7.48 -7.15 -12.75
CA GLU A 94 -8.33 -8.35 -12.74
C GLU A 94 -7.64 -9.56 -13.39
N GLU A 95 -6.85 -9.34 -14.43
CA GLU A 95 -6.16 -10.41 -15.15
C GLU A 95 -4.80 -10.77 -14.53
N ASP A 96 -4.05 -9.80 -13.97
CA ASP A 96 -2.60 -9.98 -13.75
C ASP A 96 -2.01 -9.17 -12.55
N ASN A 97 -2.73 -9.16 -11.42
CA ASN A 97 -2.30 -8.47 -10.18
C ASN A 97 -0.85 -8.75 -9.76
N ASP A 98 -0.37 -9.99 -9.86
CA ASP A 98 1.00 -10.35 -9.46
C ASP A 98 2.04 -9.62 -10.34
N LYS A 99 1.80 -9.54 -11.64
CA LYS A 99 2.67 -8.83 -12.59
C LYS A 99 2.72 -7.34 -12.30
N PHE A 100 1.58 -6.73 -11.96
CA PHE A 100 1.52 -5.34 -11.53
C PHE A 100 2.33 -5.10 -10.24
N LEU A 101 2.15 -5.94 -9.22
CA LEU A 101 2.86 -5.81 -7.94
C LEU A 101 4.37 -6.03 -8.09
N ARG A 102 4.79 -6.95 -8.96
CA ARG A 102 6.22 -7.16 -9.28
C ARG A 102 6.83 -5.94 -9.96
N ARG A 103 6.18 -5.39 -10.98
CA ARG A 103 6.64 -4.14 -11.63
C ARG A 103 6.74 -2.98 -10.64
N LEU A 104 5.79 -2.87 -9.72
CA LEU A 104 5.84 -1.85 -8.67
C LEU A 104 7.04 -2.07 -7.73
N ARG A 105 7.30 -3.33 -7.34
CA ARG A 105 8.49 -3.69 -6.53
C ARG A 105 9.79 -3.38 -7.26
N ASP A 106 9.91 -3.78 -8.52
CA ASP A 106 11.13 -3.55 -9.33
C ASP A 106 11.45 -2.05 -9.46
N ARG A 107 10.42 -1.19 -9.54
CA ARG A 107 10.59 0.27 -9.54
C ARG A 107 11.07 0.80 -8.20
N ILE A 108 10.53 0.28 -7.09
CA ILE A 108 10.98 0.64 -5.74
C ILE A 108 12.44 0.25 -5.54
N ASP A 109 12.81 -0.96 -5.95
CA ASP A 109 14.17 -1.48 -5.82
C ASP A 109 15.15 -0.73 -6.73
N ARG A 110 14.75 -0.35 -7.96
CA ARG A 110 15.56 0.45 -8.90
C ARG A 110 15.95 1.82 -8.34
N VAL A 111 15.07 2.44 -7.55
CA VAL A 111 15.32 3.75 -6.95
C VAL A 111 16.15 3.63 -5.66
N GLY A 112 16.53 2.40 -5.26
CA GLY A 112 17.34 2.15 -4.08
C GLY A 112 16.60 2.42 -2.77
N ILE A 113 15.26 2.34 -2.79
CA ILE A 113 14.47 2.51 -1.57
C ILE A 113 14.46 1.19 -0.82
N ASP A 114 15.31 1.08 0.19
CA ASP A 114 15.24 -0.04 1.13
C ASP A 114 13.92 0.00 1.88
N THR A 115 13.11 -1.04 1.69
CA THR A 115 11.86 -1.21 2.43
C THR A 115 12.17 -1.43 3.92
N PRO A 116 11.70 -0.54 4.82
CA PRO A 116 12.04 -0.66 6.24
C PRO A 116 11.47 -1.96 6.81
N LYS A 117 12.36 -2.81 7.32
CA LYS A 117 12.00 -4.09 7.94
C LYS A 117 11.59 -3.85 9.39
N ILE A 118 10.32 -3.48 9.59
CA ILE A 118 9.76 -3.23 10.91
C ILE A 118 9.44 -4.55 11.61
N GLU A 119 10.17 -4.87 12.67
CA GLU A 119 9.82 -5.95 13.61
C GLU A 119 9.14 -5.34 14.84
N VAL A 120 8.00 -5.90 15.24
CA VAL A 120 7.31 -5.50 16.47
C VAL A 120 7.34 -6.65 17.46
N ARG A 121 7.91 -6.44 18.64
CA ARG A 121 8.00 -7.44 19.71
C ARG A 121 7.28 -6.93 20.94
N TYR A 122 6.49 -7.80 21.56
CA TYR A 122 5.80 -7.50 22.79
C TYR A 122 6.06 -8.62 23.81
N GLU A 123 6.29 -8.22 25.06
CA GLU A 123 6.66 -9.12 26.15
C GLU A 123 5.85 -8.79 27.39
N HIS A 124 5.19 -9.81 27.94
CA HIS A 124 4.34 -9.72 29.13
C HIS A 124 3.31 -8.58 29.05
N LEU A 125 2.81 -8.28 27.85
CA LEU A 125 1.87 -7.19 27.60
C LEU A 125 0.54 -7.48 28.29
N SER A 126 0.21 -6.62 29.25
CA SER A 126 -1.07 -6.67 29.97
C SER A 126 -1.78 -5.34 29.89
N VAL A 127 -3.09 -5.39 29.71
CA VAL A 127 -3.94 -4.21 29.61
C VAL A 127 -5.10 -4.36 30.58
N GLU A 128 -5.28 -3.37 31.44
CA GLU A 128 -6.32 -3.32 32.47
C GLU A 128 -7.18 -2.07 32.30
N GLY A 129 -8.48 -2.20 32.53
CA GLY A 129 -9.44 -1.10 32.53
C GLY A 129 -10.30 -1.10 33.80
N ASP A 130 -10.61 0.09 34.31
CA ASP A 130 -11.53 0.25 35.43
C ASP A 130 -12.97 0.30 34.90
N VAL A 131 -13.78 -0.73 35.17
CA VAL A 131 -15.19 -0.77 34.78
C VAL A 131 -16.08 -0.48 35.97
N HIS A 132 -17.02 0.45 35.80
CA HIS A 132 -18.05 0.73 36.79
C HIS A 132 -19.05 -0.43 36.80
N VAL A 133 -19.18 -1.12 37.94
CA VAL A 133 -20.08 -2.28 38.05
C VAL A 133 -21.51 -1.81 38.28
N GLY A 134 -22.38 -2.03 37.30
CA GLY A 134 -23.83 -1.80 37.40
C GLY A 134 -24.49 -1.71 36.02
N SER A 135 -25.81 -1.87 35.96
CA SER A 135 -26.66 -1.80 34.75
C SER A 135 -26.73 -0.42 34.07
N ARG A 136 -25.75 0.46 34.31
CA ARG A 136 -25.69 1.85 33.83
C ARG A 136 -24.75 2.03 32.62
N ALA A 137 -24.68 1.03 31.75
CA ALA A 137 -23.89 1.10 30.51
C ALA A 137 -24.43 2.13 29.49
N LEU A 138 -25.61 2.71 29.74
CA LEU A 138 -26.18 3.79 28.93
C LEU A 138 -26.05 5.13 29.68
N PRO A 139 -25.33 6.12 29.10
CA PRO A 139 -25.28 7.46 29.64
C PRO A 139 -26.65 8.12 29.45
N SER A 140 -27.50 8.04 30.47
CA SER A 140 -28.65 8.91 30.61
C SER A 140 -28.24 10.15 31.40
N LEU A 141 -28.87 11.30 31.12
CA LEU A 141 -28.59 12.56 31.83
C LEU A 141 -28.68 12.39 33.36
N ILE A 142 -29.62 11.58 33.83
CA ILE A 142 -29.82 11.29 35.26
C ILE A 142 -28.66 10.46 35.83
N ASN A 143 -28.15 9.48 35.07
CA ASN A 143 -27.01 8.67 35.50
C ASN A 143 -25.73 9.51 35.57
N PHE A 144 -25.56 10.53 34.72
CA PHE A 144 -24.41 11.44 34.78
C PHE A 144 -24.41 12.29 36.05
N TYR A 145 -25.55 12.91 36.41
CA TYR A 145 -25.67 13.69 37.65
C TYR A 145 -25.49 12.83 38.91
N LEU A 146 -26.10 11.64 38.94
CA LEU A 146 -25.93 10.71 40.05
C LEU A 146 -24.48 10.21 40.18
N ASN A 147 -23.82 9.91 39.06
CA ASN A 147 -22.39 9.53 39.07
C ASN A 147 -21.51 10.71 39.52
N GLY A 148 -21.86 11.95 39.17
CA GLY A 148 -21.16 13.15 39.63
C GLY A 148 -21.26 13.35 41.15
N ILE A 149 -22.47 13.19 41.71
CA ILE A 149 -22.71 13.26 43.15
C ILE A 149 -22.01 12.10 43.88
N GLU A 150 -22.07 10.88 43.34
CA GLU A 150 -21.41 9.71 43.91
C GLU A 150 -19.87 9.82 43.84
N SER A 151 -19.33 10.47 42.81
CA SER A 151 -17.89 10.79 42.70
C SER A 151 -17.48 11.86 43.72
N PHE A 152 -18.31 12.87 43.94
CA PHE A 152 -18.09 13.91 44.95
C PHE A 152 -18.18 13.37 46.39
N LEU A 153 -19.16 12.51 46.67
CA LEU A 153 -19.30 11.83 47.96
C LEU A 153 -18.20 10.78 48.19
N GLY A 154 -17.73 10.12 47.13
CA GLY A 154 -16.55 9.26 47.16
C GLY A 154 -15.26 10.03 47.41
N PHE A 155 -15.13 11.23 46.85
CA PHE A 155 -14.03 12.17 47.15
C PHE A 155 -14.05 12.62 48.61
N LEU A 156 -15.25 12.78 49.20
CA LEU A 156 -15.45 13.00 50.64
C LEU A 156 -15.28 11.74 51.52
N HIS A 157 -14.83 10.59 50.97
CA HIS A 157 -14.69 9.30 51.67
C HIS A 157 -15.99 8.72 52.26
N LEU A 158 -17.17 9.21 51.87
CA LEU A 158 -18.44 8.78 52.47
C LEU A 158 -19.02 7.51 51.82
N ILE A 159 -18.63 7.17 50.58
CA ILE A 159 -19.15 6.01 49.84
C ILE A 159 -18.00 5.28 49.11
N PRO A 160 -17.88 3.94 49.24
CA PRO A 160 -16.87 3.17 48.51
C PRO A 160 -17.17 3.16 47.01
N GLN A 161 -16.20 3.62 46.21
CA GLN A 161 -16.26 3.62 44.76
C GLN A 161 -16.33 2.18 44.21
N LYS A 162 -17.45 1.82 43.55
CA LYS A 162 -17.65 0.49 42.94
C LYS A 162 -17.01 0.37 41.55
N LYS A 163 -15.68 0.59 41.48
CA LYS A 163 -14.89 0.32 40.27
C LYS A 163 -14.31 -1.09 40.38
N ARG A 164 -14.53 -1.93 39.37
CA ARG A 164 -13.90 -3.24 39.26
C ARG A 164 -12.84 -3.19 38.17
N LYS A 165 -11.62 -3.58 38.53
CA LYS A 165 -10.54 -3.77 37.57
C LYS A 165 -10.86 -4.99 36.71
N ILE A 166 -10.87 -4.81 35.39
CA ILE A 166 -10.97 -5.89 34.43
C ILE A 166 -9.66 -5.95 33.66
N GLN A 167 -9.04 -7.11 33.68
CA GLN A 167 -7.87 -7.41 32.87
C GLN A 167 -8.34 -7.85 31.48
N ILE A 168 -8.01 -7.07 30.46
CA ILE A 168 -8.40 -7.32 29.06
C ILE A 168 -7.35 -8.21 28.38
N LEU A 169 -6.07 -7.91 28.59
CA LEU A 169 -4.95 -8.72 28.11
C LEU A 169 -4.12 -9.18 29.30
N ASN A 170 -3.73 -10.45 29.30
CA ASN A 170 -2.98 -11.07 30.39
C ASN A 170 -1.63 -11.59 29.89
N ALA A 171 -0.56 -10.85 30.19
CA ALA A 171 0.84 -11.19 29.94
C ALA A 171 1.14 -11.75 28.54
N ALA A 172 0.52 -11.18 27.51
CA ALA A 172 0.71 -11.63 26.13
C ALA A 172 2.14 -11.35 25.65
N SER A 173 2.75 -12.32 24.96
CA SER A 173 4.10 -12.19 24.42
C SER A 173 4.17 -12.73 22.99
N GLY A 174 4.94 -12.07 22.12
CA GLY A 174 5.06 -12.48 20.72
C GLY A 174 5.85 -11.50 19.86
N VAL A 175 6.01 -11.88 18.58
CA VAL A 175 6.78 -11.11 17.59
C VAL A 175 6.03 -11.09 16.26
N ILE A 176 5.83 -9.89 15.71
CA ILE A 176 5.35 -9.65 14.35
C ILE A 176 6.57 -9.39 13.48
N ARG A 177 6.83 -10.30 12.55
CA ARG A 177 8.00 -10.24 11.67
C ARG A 177 7.71 -9.40 10.42
N PRO A 178 8.69 -8.65 9.91
CA PRO A 178 8.56 -7.94 8.65
C PRO A 178 8.30 -8.90 7.48
N SER A 179 7.68 -8.39 6.43
CA SER A 179 7.40 -9.14 5.18
C SER A 179 6.53 -10.40 5.37
N ARG A 180 5.76 -10.46 6.47
CA ARG A 180 4.81 -11.55 6.73
C ARG A 180 3.47 -10.98 7.16
N MET A 181 2.40 -11.64 6.74
CA MET A 181 1.06 -11.37 7.23
C MET A 181 0.83 -12.19 8.51
N THR A 182 0.47 -11.52 9.60
CA THR A 182 0.10 -12.17 10.87
C THR A 182 -1.41 -12.08 11.06
N LEU A 183 -2.07 -13.25 11.14
CA LEU A 183 -3.50 -13.34 11.37
C LEU A 183 -3.78 -13.52 12.86
N LEU A 184 -4.54 -12.59 13.45
CA LEU A 184 -4.97 -12.64 14.86
C LEU A 184 -6.41 -13.16 14.95
N LEU A 185 -6.59 -14.36 15.49
CA LEU A 185 -7.90 -14.99 15.66
C LEU A 185 -8.29 -15.10 17.13
N GLY A 186 -9.58 -14.93 17.42
CA GLY A 186 -10.14 -15.09 18.76
C GLY A 186 -11.61 -14.74 18.80
N PRO A 187 -12.38 -15.27 19.77
CA PRO A 187 -13.82 -15.01 19.89
C PRO A 187 -14.10 -13.51 20.18
N PRO A 188 -15.32 -13.00 19.93
CA PRO A 188 -15.70 -11.66 20.33
C PRO A 188 -15.37 -11.39 21.81
N GLY A 189 -14.86 -10.20 22.12
CA GLY A 189 -14.44 -9.86 23.49
C GLY A 189 -13.05 -10.37 23.92
N SER A 190 -12.33 -11.14 23.10
CA SER A 190 -11.00 -11.68 23.45
C SER A 190 -9.85 -10.67 23.48
N GLY A 191 -10.13 -9.36 23.39
CA GLY A 191 -9.09 -8.31 23.43
C GLY A 191 -8.30 -8.10 22.13
N LYS A 192 -8.74 -8.61 20.97
CA LYS A 192 -8.03 -8.45 19.67
C LYS A 192 -7.78 -6.98 19.32
N THR A 193 -8.85 -6.19 19.36
CA THR A 193 -8.80 -4.75 19.07
C THR A 193 -7.89 -4.05 20.07
N THR A 194 -7.97 -4.42 21.36
CA THR A 194 -7.11 -3.89 22.42
C THR A 194 -5.64 -4.22 22.17
N LEU A 195 -5.32 -5.44 21.74
CA LEU A 195 -3.96 -5.84 21.39
C LEU A 195 -3.44 -5.02 20.21
N MET A 196 -4.23 -4.87 19.14
CA MET A 196 -3.83 -4.07 17.97
C MET A 196 -3.62 -2.58 18.33
N LEU A 197 -4.49 -2.00 19.15
CA LEU A 197 -4.36 -0.62 19.61
C LEU A 197 -3.15 -0.42 20.53
N ALA A 198 -2.89 -1.37 21.43
CA ALA A 198 -1.72 -1.35 22.31
C ALA A 198 -0.42 -1.40 21.50
N LEU A 199 -0.34 -2.29 20.50
CA LEU A 199 0.83 -2.37 19.61
C LEU A 199 0.99 -1.09 18.79
N ALA A 200 -0.09 -0.51 18.27
CA ALA A 200 -0.05 0.74 17.50
C ALA A 200 0.20 2.01 18.36
N GLY A 201 0.30 1.88 19.68
CA GLY A 201 0.43 3.02 20.59
C GLY A 201 -0.81 3.94 20.62
N LYS A 202 -1.99 3.42 20.29
CA LYS A 202 -3.26 4.16 20.23
C LYS A 202 -4.26 3.68 21.29
N LEU A 203 -3.76 3.14 22.40
CA LEU A 203 -4.62 2.74 23.51
C LEU A 203 -5.21 3.99 24.19
N GLY A 204 -6.46 3.90 24.66
CA GLY A 204 -7.11 5.00 25.37
C GLY A 204 -6.46 5.28 26.73
N ASP A 205 -6.52 6.55 27.16
CA ASP A 205 -5.93 7.02 28.42
C ASP A 205 -6.58 6.41 29.68
N ASP A 206 -7.78 5.84 29.53
CA ASP A 206 -8.52 5.14 30.57
C ASP A 206 -7.99 3.72 30.85
N LEU A 207 -7.12 3.20 29.98
CA LEU A 207 -6.55 1.87 30.07
C LEU A 207 -5.10 1.91 30.56
N ARG A 208 -4.78 1.05 31.53
CA ARG A 208 -3.44 0.88 32.07
C ARG A 208 -2.73 -0.22 31.31
N THR A 209 -1.56 0.08 30.76
CA THR A 209 -0.72 -0.89 30.05
C THR A 209 0.50 -1.22 30.91
N SER A 210 0.88 -2.49 30.95
CA SER A 210 2.13 -2.97 31.52
C SER A 210 2.78 -4.00 30.59
N GLY A 211 4.06 -4.29 30.81
CA GLY A 211 4.89 -5.06 29.88
C GLY A 211 5.66 -4.14 28.92
N LYS A 212 6.28 -4.73 27.91
CA LYS A 212 7.16 -4.03 26.97
C LYS A 212 6.72 -4.25 25.54
N VAL A 213 6.70 -3.18 24.75
CA VAL A 213 6.51 -3.24 23.29
C VAL A 213 7.68 -2.51 22.65
N THR A 214 8.31 -3.15 21.66
CA THR A 214 9.46 -2.60 20.94
C THR A 214 9.25 -2.65 19.44
N TYR A 215 9.68 -1.60 18.77
CA TYR A 215 9.75 -1.47 17.32
C TYR A 215 11.23 -1.48 16.93
N CYS A 216 11.67 -2.52 16.21
CA CYS A 216 13.08 -2.69 15.83
C CYS A 216 14.06 -2.59 17.02
N GLY A 217 13.65 -3.06 18.21
CA GLY A 217 14.44 -2.98 19.45
C GLY A 217 14.26 -1.70 20.27
N HIS A 218 13.60 -0.68 19.73
CA HIS A 218 13.33 0.59 20.42
C HIS A 218 11.99 0.56 21.15
N GLU A 219 11.95 1.09 22.37
CA GLU A 219 10.71 1.19 23.15
C GLU A 219 9.76 2.28 22.60
N LEU A 220 8.48 2.19 22.98
CA LEU A 220 7.46 3.18 22.59
C LEU A 220 7.72 4.59 23.14
N THR A 221 8.65 4.73 24.10
CA THR A 221 9.09 6.02 24.67
C THR A 221 10.16 6.69 23.81
N GLU A 222 10.96 5.90 23.08
CA GLU A 222 12.04 6.39 22.21
C GLU A 222 11.56 6.71 20.80
N PHE A 223 10.40 6.18 20.43
CA PHE A 223 9.88 6.16 19.08
C PHE A 223 8.39 6.45 19.08
N VAL A 224 7.87 7.05 18.00
CA VAL A 224 6.45 7.36 17.83
C VAL A 224 5.82 6.32 16.90
N PRO A 225 5.16 5.26 17.41
CA PRO A 225 4.63 4.17 16.59
C PRO A 225 3.66 4.65 15.53
N GLN A 226 2.89 5.69 15.82
CA GLN A 226 1.84 6.22 14.95
C GLN A 226 2.40 6.83 13.65
N ARG A 227 3.71 7.09 13.58
CA ARG A 227 4.38 7.52 12.33
C ARG A 227 4.80 6.37 11.42
N THR A 228 4.83 5.15 11.95
CA THR A 228 5.37 3.98 11.27
C THR A 228 4.37 2.84 11.17
N CYS A 229 3.36 2.85 12.02
CA CYS A 229 2.25 1.93 12.06
C CYS A 229 0.94 2.70 11.85
N ALA A 230 0.11 2.20 10.94
CA ALA A 230 -1.25 2.66 10.75
C ALA A 230 -2.22 1.61 11.31
N TYR A 231 -3.09 2.04 12.22
CA TYR A 231 -4.23 1.24 12.68
C TYR A 231 -5.46 1.62 11.88
N ILE A 232 -6.11 0.62 11.28
CA ILE A 232 -7.37 0.75 10.55
C ILE A 232 -8.47 0.19 11.45
N SER A 233 -9.45 1.02 11.80
CA SER A 233 -10.57 0.63 12.65
C SER A 233 -11.55 -0.28 11.93
N GLN A 234 -12.36 -1.00 12.70
CA GLN A 234 -13.48 -1.79 12.17
C GLN A 234 -14.56 -0.92 11.51
N LEU A 235 -14.70 0.33 11.97
CA LEU A 235 -15.62 1.31 11.40
C LEU A 235 -14.86 2.24 10.47
N ASP A 236 -15.37 2.39 9.26
CA ASP A 236 -14.87 3.35 8.30
C ASP A 236 -15.53 4.71 8.55
N LEU A 237 -14.70 5.71 8.86
CA LEU A 237 -15.15 7.09 9.08
C LEU A 237 -14.76 7.92 7.86
N HIS A 238 -15.73 8.19 7.00
CA HIS A 238 -15.55 9.00 5.79
C HIS A 238 -16.56 10.15 5.73
N TYR A 239 -16.15 11.28 5.16
CA TYR A 239 -17.05 12.38 4.83
C TYR A 239 -17.82 12.04 3.57
N GLY A 240 -19.13 11.78 3.68
CA GLY A 240 -19.98 11.36 2.55
C GLY A 240 -20.15 12.41 1.45
N GLU A 241 -19.81 13.67 1.72
CA GLU A 241 -19.86 14.77 0.75
C GLU A 241 -18.61 14.82 -0.15
N LEU A 242 -17.52 14.15 0.23
CA LEU A 242 -16.28 14.13 -0.53
C LEU A 242 -16.24 12.94 -1.47
N THR A 243 -15.77 13.18 -2.69
CA THR A 243 -15.38 12.11 -3.60
C THR A 243 -14.14 11.37 -3.07
N VAL A 244 -13.91 10.15 -3.56
CA VAL A 244 -12.71 9.36 -3.23
C VAL A 244 -11.43 10.14 -3.55
N ARG A 245 -11.41 10.87 -4.68
CA ARG A 245 -10.27 11.70 -5.08
C ARG A 245 -10.02 12.80 -4.05
N GLU A 246 -11.05 13.56 -3.69
CA GLU A 246 -10.91 14.65 -2.71
C GLU A 246 -10.46 14.13 -1.35
N THR A 247 -10.96 12.97 -0.93
CA THR A 247 -10.56 12.31 0.32
C THR A 247 -9.08 11.92 0.33
N LEU A 248 -8.58 11.33 -0.76
CA LEU A 248 -7.17 10.95 -0.89
C LEU A 248 -6.27 12.18 -1.04
N ASP A 249 -6.68 13.19 -1.80
CA ASP A 249 -5.95 14.45 -1.97
C ASP A 249 -5.84 15.21 -0.63
N PHE A 250 -6.94 15.27 0.13
CA PHE A 250 -6.95 15.84 1.48
C PHE A 250 -6.00 15.08 2.41
N SER A 251 -6.09 13.75 2.44
CA SER A 251 -5.21 12.90 3.25
C SER A 251 -3.74 13.09 2.89
N GLY A 252 -3.41 13.16 1.60
CA GLY A 252 -2.05 13.41 1.12
C GLY A 252 -1.50 14.76 1.55
N ARG A 253 -2.33 15.82 1.54
CA ARG A 253 -1.96 17.16 2.03
C ARG A 253 -1.75 17.19 3.53
N CYS A 254 -2.57 16.48 4.31
CA CYS A 254 -2.47 16.45 5.78
C CYS A 254 -1.31 15.59 6.29
N LEU A 255 -1.06 14.43 5.65
CA LEU A 255 0.00 13.50 6.07
C LEU A 255 1.39 14.02 5.72
N GLY A 256 1.49 14.91 4.73
CA GLY A 256 2.74 15.52 4.31
C GLY A 256 3.71 14.48 3.74
N VAL A 257 3.88 14.48 2.42
CA VAL A 257 5.09 13.90 1.81
C VAL A 257 6.25 14.81 2.19
N GLY A 258 6.90 14.55 3.32
CA GLY A 258 8.05 15.33 3.82
C GLY A 258 9.25 15.30 2.85
N MET A 259 10.49 15.27 3.35
CA MET A 259 11.69 15.25 2.49
C MET A 259 11.77 14.06 1.51
N ARG A 260 10.89 13.07 1.62
CA ARG A 260 10.78 11.92 0.71
C ARG A 260 9.97 12.21 -0.56
N TYR A 261 9.42 13.42 -0.73
CA TYR A 261 8.69 13.76 -1.96
C TYR A 261 9.52 13.55 -3.22
N GLU A 262 10.79 13.97 -3.22
CA GLU A 262 11.69 13.77 -4.37
C GLU A 262 12.00 12.29 -4.63
N MET A 263 12.14 11.51 -3.56
CA MET A 263 12.34 10.05 -3.63
C MET A 263 11.09 9.33 -4.17
N LEU A 264 9.90 9.73 -3.71
CA LEU A 264 8.61 9.20 -4.18
C LEU A 264 8.29 9.66 -5.61
N ALA A 265 8.68 10.88 -5.99
CA ALA A 265 8.66 11.33 -7.37
C ALA A 265 9.65 10.51 -8.24
N GLY A 266 10.73 10.01 -7.63
CA GLY A 266 11.60 8.99 -8.20
C GLY A 266 10.88 7.67 -8.52
N LEU A 267 9.91 7.25 -7.71
CA LEU A 267 9.12 6.03 -7.95
C LEU A 267 8.14 6.14 -9.12
N SER A 268 7.70 7.36 -9.46
CA SER A 268 6.92 7.59 -10.67
C SER A 268 7.77 7.62 -11.95
N ARG A 269 9.11 7.60 -11.82
CA ARG A 269 10.04 7.31 -12.93
C ARG A 269 10.03 5.83 -13.28
#